data_AF-A0A3D1IKL3-F1
#
_entry.id   AF-A0A3D1IKL3-F1
#
_cell.length_a   1.000
_cell.length_b   1.000
_cell.length_c   1.000
_cell.angle_alpha   90.00
_cell.angle_beta   90.00
_cell.angle_gamma   90.00
#
_symmetry.space_group_name_H-M   'P 1'
#
loop_
_entity.id
_entity.type
_entity.pdbx_description
1 polymer ?
#
loop_
_entity_poly.entity_id
_entity_poly.type
_entity_poly.pdbx_seq_one_letter_code
_entity_poly.pdbx_strand_id
1 'polypeptide(L)'
;MRNRLRTTIIAGVAAAVVAVGLSFSVQPVEGQQGYQAPRTADGMPDLNGIWQAVSSAHYDIEPHAARFGPVVEMAAHGAIPGGLGIVEGGEIPYRPEARATQQENLQYWMERDPAIKCYMP
;
A
#
# COMPACT_ATOMS: atom_id res chain seq x y z
N MET A 1 -14.62 55.60 -21.26
CA MET A 1 -13.87 54.53 -21.97
C MET A 1 -12.62 54.06 -21.21
N ARG A 2 -11.77 54.97 -20.70
CA ARG A 2 -10.53 54.67 -19.97
C ARG A 2 -10.68 53.79 -18.71
N ASN A 3 -11.76 53.93 -17.94
CA ASN A 3 -12.00 53.09 -16.75
C ASN A 3 -12.42 51.67 -17.11
N ARG A 4 -13.24 51.47 -18.15
CA ARG A 4 -13.66 50.14 -18.61
C ARG A 4 -12.46 49.32 -19.13
N LEU A 5 -11.54 49.97 -19.83
CA LEU A 5 -10.31 49.35 -20.35
C LEU A 5 -9.37 48.89 -19.21
N ARG A 6 -9.28 49.67 -18.12
CA ARG A 6 -8.47 49.30 -16.93
C ARG A 6 -9.05 48.10 -16.19
N THR A 7 -10.38 48.05 -16.01
CA THR A 7 -11.05 46.93 -15.33
C THR A 7 -10.91 45.63 -16.11
N THR A 8 -11.01 45.67 -17.44
CA THR A 8 -10.82 44.48 -18.30
C THR A 8 -9.38 43.97 -18.27
N ILE A 9 -8.39 44.86 -18.23
CA ILE A 9 -6.97 44.47 -18.13
C ILE A 9 -6.69 43.79 -16.78
N ILE A 10 -7.18 44.35 -15.67
CA ILE A 10 -6.96 43.77 -14.33
C ILE A 10 -7.62 42.39 -14.20
N ALA A 11 -8.86 42.24 -14.69
CA ALA A 11 -9.57 40.96 -14.68
C ALA A 11 -8.87 39.90 -15.53
N GLY A 12 -8.34 40.28 -16.70
CA GLY A 12 -7.58 39.38 -17.57
C GLY A 12 -6.27 38.90 -16.94
N VAL A 13 -5.54 39.80 -16.27
CA VAL A 13 -4.30 39.45 -15.55
C VAL A 13 -4.59 38.52 -14.36
N ALA A 14 -5.65 38.80 -13.58
CA ALA A 14 -6.01 37.94 -12.46
C ALA A 14 -6.40 36.52 -12.91
N ALA A 15 -7.18 36.40 -13.99
CA ALA A 15 -7.53 35.10 -14.56
C ALA A 15 -6.31 34.33 -15.07
N ALA A 16 -5.36 35.03 -15.72
CA ALA A 16 -4.11 34.43 -16.19
C ALA A 16 -3.24 33.93 -15.02
N VAL A 17 -3.12 34.69 -13.94
CA VAL A 17 -2.35 34.30 -12.75
C VAL A 17 -2.96 33.07 -12.07
N VAL A 18 -4.28 33.00 -11.97
CA VAL A 18 -4.98 31.84 -11.40
C VAL A 18 -4.81 30.60 -12.28
N ALA A 19 -4.95 30.74 -13.61
CA ALA A 19 -4.76 29.63 -14.54
C ALA A 19 -3.31 29.09 -14.50
N VAL A 20 -2.33 29.99 -14.46
CA VAL A 20 -0.92 29.61 -14.32
C VAL A 20 -0.64 28.95 -12.96
N GLY A 21 -1.19 29.49 -11.86
CA GLY A 21 -1.05 28.91 -10.53
C GLY A 21 -1.65 27.50 -10.41
N LEU A 22 -2.79 27.25 -11.05
CA LEU A 22 -3.41 25.91 -11.11
C LEU A 22 -2.57 24.92 -11.94
N SER A 23 -1.85 25.41 -12.96
CA SER A 23 -1.01 24.56 -13.82
C SER A 23 0.24 24.01 -13.11
N PHE A 24 0.71 24.67 -12.04
CA PHE A 24 1.84 24.22 -11.23
C PHE A 24 1.47 23.20 -10.13
N SER A 25 0.19 22.87 -9.97
CA SER A 25 -0.28 21.93 -8.94
C SER A 25 -0.23 20.45 -9.35
N VAL A 26 0.14 20.15 -10.59
CA VAL A 26 0.38 18.77 -11.04
C VAL A 26 1.85 18.43 -10.82
N GLN A 27 2.19 18.04 -9.58
CA GLN A 27 3.45 17.36 -9.32
C GLN A 27 3.35 15.96 -9.99
N PRO A 28 4.31 15.53 -10.83
CA PRO A 28 4.37 14.14 -11.23
C PRO A 28 4.54 13.29 -9.96
N VAL A 29 3.75 12.22 -9.81
CA VAL A 29 4.01 11.26 -8.73
C VAL A 29 5.34 10.59 -9.05
N GLU A 30 6.32 10.71 -8.16
CA GLU A 30 7.55 9.92 -8.23
C GLU A 30 7.16 8.43 -8.29
N GLY A 31 7.42 7.79 -9.43
CA GLY A 31 6.99 6.41 -9.72
C GLY A 31 6.13 6.22 -10.98
N GLN A 32 5.69 7.30 -11.66
CA GLN A 32 4.94 7.22 -12.92
C GLN A 32 5.80 7.06 -14.19
N GLN A 33 7.08 6.69 -14.06
CA GLN A 33 7.78 6.06 -15.19
C GLN A 33 7.08 4.70 -15.40
N GLY A 34 6.54 4.44 -16.58
CA GLY A 34 5.88 3.16 -16.87
C GLY A 34 6.85 2.01 -16.57
N TYR A 35 6.63 1.32 -15.45
CA TYR A 35 7.49 0.22 -15.04
C TYR A 35 7.43 -0.87 -16.10
N GLN A 36 8.55 -1.09 -16.78
CA GLN A 36 8.70 -2.19 -17.71
C GLN A 36 9.29 -3.38 -16.95
N ALA A 37 8.44 -4.35 -16.62
CA ALA A 37 8.85 -5.56 -15.93
C ALA A 37 9.92 -6.32 -16.74
N PRO A 38 11.03 -6.77 -16.12
CA PRO A 38 12.02 -7.61 -16.80
C PRO A 38 11.38 -8.90 -17.34
N ARG A 39 11.98 -9.44 -18.40
CA ARG A 39 11.51 -10.65 -19.07
C ARG A 39 12.64 -11.66 -19.16
N THR A 40 12.30 -12.94 -19.02
CA THR A 40 13.22 -14.06 -19.23
C THR A 40 13.55 -14.23 -20.72
N ALA A 41 14.52 -15.09 -21.05
CA ALA A 41 14.93 -15.33 -22.44
C ALA A 41 13.81 -15.91 -23.33
N ASP A 42 12.86 -16.61 -22.72
CA ASP A 42 11.63 -17.15 -23.35
C ASP A 42 10.45 -16.15 -23.33
N GLY A 43 10.65 -14.92 -22.84
CA GLY A 43 9.67 -13.83 -22.89
C GLY A 43 8.66 -13.79 -21.74
N MET A 44 8.79 -14.67 -20.75
CA MET A 44 7.94 -14.70 -19.56
C MET A 44 8.29 -13.56 -18.59
N PRO A 45 7.38 -13.12 -17.71
CA PRO A 45 7.73 -12.19 -16.63
C PRO A 45 8.86 -12.77 -15.78
N ASP A 46 9.92 -12.00 -15.58
CA ASP A 46 10.99 -12.38 -14.67
C ASP A 46 10.56 -12.02 -13.24
N LEU A 47 10.31 -13.05 -12.43
CA LEU A 47 9.90 -12.93 -11.04
C LEU A 47 11.06 -13.18 -10.06
N ASN A 48 12.31 -13.28 -10.54
CA ASN A 48 13.47 -13.42 -9.66
C ASN A 48 13.67 -12.15 -8.81
N GLY A 49 14.10 -12.33 -7.56
CA GLY A 49 14.38 -11.23 -6.64
C GLY A 49 13.91 -11.50 -5.21
N ILE A 50 14.06 -10.50 -4.35
CA ILE A 50 13.53 -10.50 -2.99
C ILE A 50 12.21 -9.75 -3.00
N TRP A 51 11.13 -10.43 -2.62
CA TRP A 51 9.79 -9.86 -2.55
C TRP A 51 9.41 -9.67 -1.09
N GLN A 52 9.18 -8.43 -0.66
CA GLN A 52 8.81 -8.11 0.70
C GLN A 52 7.58 -7.20 0.72
N ALA A 53 6.60 -7.53 1.54
CA ALA A 53 5.53 -6.60 1.91
C ALA A 53 6.07 -5.64 2.97
N VAL A 54 6.24 -4.37 2.61
CA VAL A 54 6.70 -3.29 3.51
C VAL A 54 5.53 -2.46 4.04
N SER A 55 4.48 -3.13 4.49
CA SER A 55 3.27 -2.52 5.06
C SER A 55 2.63 -3.44 6.11
N SER A 56 1.51 -3.04 6.72
CA SER A 56 0.76 -3.92 7.63
C SER A 56 0.20 -5.17 6.94
N ALA A 57 0.16 -5.19 5.60
CA ALA A 57 -0.18 -6.37 4.79
C ALA A 57 0.80 -7.54 5.02
N HIS A 58 1.99 -7.28 5.57
CA HIS A 58 2.91 -8.32 6.02
C HIS A 58 2.30 -9.23 7.10
N TYR A 59 1.47 -8.67 7.99
CA TYR A 59 0.88 -9.39 9.12
C TYR A 59 -0.46 -10.04 8.76
N ASP A 60 -1.28 -9.34 7.97
CA ASP A 60 -2.54 -9.83 7.44
C ASP A 60 -2.98 -8.94 6.27
N ILE A 61 -3.40 -9.55 5.17
CA ILE A 61 -3.84 -8.83 3.97
C ILE A 61 -5.33 -8.43 4.04
N GLU A 62 -6.10 -9.06 4.93
CA GLU A 62 -7.46 -8.64 5.27
C GLU A 62 -7.43 -7.47 6.29
N PRO A 63 -8.49 -6.67 6.40
CA PRO A 63 -8.58 -5.61 7.41
C PRO A 63 -8.50 -6.21 8.82
N HIS A 64 -7.66 -5.63 9.68
CA HIS A 64 -7.43 -6.14 11.02
C HIS A 64 -7.08 -5.02 12.00
N ALA A 65 -7.56 -5.18 13.24
CA ALA A 65 -7.19 -4.31 14.35
C ALA A 65 -5.75 -4.60 14.81
N ALA A 66 -5.12 -3.58 15.39
CA ALA A 66 -3.85 -3.76 16.08
C ALA A 66 -4.02 -4.74 17.25
N ARG A 67 -3.01 -5.59 17.47
CA ARG A 67 -3.03 -6.61 18.55
C ARG A 67 -1.63 -6.91 19.06
N PHE A 68 -1.56 -7.54 20.23
CA PHE A 68 -0.30 -8.05 20.76
C PHE A 68 0.21 -9.23 19.93
N GLY A 69 1.53 -9.38 19.87
CA GLY A 69 2.18 -10.58 19.36
C GLY A 69 2.06 -11.77 20.31
N PRO A 70 2.67 -12.92 19.96
CA PRO A 70 2.61 -14.13 20.78
C PRO A 70 3.30 -13.98 22.14
N VAL A 71 4.36 -13.18 22.16
CA VAL A 71 5.30 -13.06 23.26
C VAL A 71 5.08 -11.70 23.92
N VAL A 72 4.37 -11.72 25.05
CA VAL A 72 3.93 -10.50 25.75
C VAL A 72 5.11 -9.66 26.21
N GLU A 73 6.21 -10.30 26.60
CA GLU A 73 7.44 -9.69 27.08
C GLU A 73 8.12 -8.81 26.01
N MET A 74 7.85 -9.06 24.73
CA MET A 74 8.34 -8.22 23.63
C MET A 74 7.64 -6.85 23.55
N ALA A 75 6.50 -6.70 24.23
CA ALA A 75 5.71 -5.48 24.30
C ALA A 75 5.49 -4.86 22.90
N ALA A 76 5.79 -3.58 22.73
CA ALA A 76 5.62 -2.87 21.46
C ALA A 76 6.48 -3.45 20.31
N HIS A 77 7.61 -4.11 20.60
CA HIS A 77 8.48 -4.67 19.55
C HIS A 77 7.87 -5.90 18.87
N GLY A 78 7.00 -6.63 19.57
CA GLY A 78 6.25 -7.77 19.02
C GLY A 78 4.82 -7.42 18.62
N ALA A 79 4.41 -6.15 18.71
CA ALA A 79 3.05 -5.74 18.42
C ALA A 79 2.77 -5.82 16.91
N ILE A 80 1.53 -6.18 16.58
CA ILE A 80 1.04 -6.23 15.21
C ILE A 80 0.24 -4.94 14.95
N PRO A 81 0.70 -4.06 14.04
CA PRO A 81 -0.04 -2.86 13.70
C PRO A 81 -1.34 -3.22 13.00
N GLY A 82 -2.37 -2.38 13.17
CA GLY A 82 -3.62 -2.54 12.42
C GLY A 82 -3.44 -2.19 10.95
N GLY A 83 -4.31 -2.75 10.10
CA GLY A 83 -4.32 -2.50 8.66
C GLY A 83 -5.73 -2.39 8.11
N LEU A 84 -5.91 -1.51 7.12
CA LEU A 84 -7.18 -1.40 6.38
C LEU A 84 -7.42 -2.56 5.41
N GLY A 85 -6.44 -3.45 5.24
CA GLY A 85 -6.46 -4.53 4.27
C GLY A 85 -6.14 -4.04 2.84
N ILE A 86 -5.74 -4.98 2.00
CA ILE A 86 -5.50 -4.77 0.56
C ILE A 86 -6.46 -5.60 -0.32
N VAL A 87 -7.28 -6.44 0.31
CA VAL A 87 -8.24 -7.31 -0.36
C VAL A 87 -9.45 -6.49 -0.80
N GLU A 88 -9.76 -6.53 -2.09
CA GLU A 88 -10.97 -5.90 -2.63
C GLU A 88 -12.22 -6.54 -2.00
N GLY A 89 -13.14 -5.73 -1.48
CA GLY A 89 -14.30 -6.21 -0.71
C GLY A 89 -13.98 -6.57 0.74
N GLY A 90 -12.71 -6.57 1.15
CA GLY A 90 -12.27 -6.71 2.54
C GLY A 90 -12.17 -8.14 3.07
N GLU A 91 -12.63 -9.14 2.33
CA GLU A 91 -12.55 -10.55 2.75
C GLU A 91 -12.19 -11.43 1.56
N ILE A 92 -11.25 -12.33 1.77
CA ILE A 92 -10.89 -13.34 0.77
C ILE A 92 -11.96 -14.43 0.84
N PRO A 93 -12.47 -14.90 -0.31
CA PRO A 93 -13.50 -15.94 -0.35
C PRO A 93 -12.90 -17.32 -0.04
N TYR A 94 -12.53 -17.54 1.21
CA TYR A 94 -11.97 -18.81 1.67
C TYR A 94 -13.02 -19.92 1.60
N ARG A 95 -12.54 -21.13 1.30
CA ARG A 95 -13.31 -22.32 1.67
C ARG A 95 -13.42 -22.40 3.20
N PRO A 96 -14.54 -22.91 3.76
CA PRO A 96 -14.73 -22.97 5.21
C PRO A 96 -13.58 -23.66 5.94
N GLU A 97 -13.06 -24.76 5.41
CA GLU A 97 -11.93 -25.48 5.98
C GLU A 97 -10.63 -24.66 5.97
N ALA A 98 -10.39 -23.87 4.92
CA ALA A 98 -9.21 -23.01 4.83
C ALA A 98 -9.29 -21.85 5.84
N ARG A 99 -10.48 -21.31 6.09
CA ARG A 99 -10.72 -20.31 7.14
C ARG A 99 -10.45 -20.88 8.52
N ALA A 100 -10.90 -22.12 8.79
CA ALA A 100 -10.62 -22.81 10.04
C ALA A 100 -9.11 -23.04 10.23
N THR A 101 -8.41 -23.53 9.20
CA THR A 101 -6.95 -23.74 9.26
C THR A 101 -6.18 -22.44 9.48
N GLN A 102 -6.58 -21.32 8.86
CA GLN A 102 -5.95 -20.01 9.11
C GLN A 102 -6.06 -19.63 10.59
N GLN A 103 -7.25 -19.76 11.19
CA GLN A 103 -7.48 -19.44 12.60
C GLN A 103 -6.71 -20.39 13.54
N GLU A 104 -6.62 -21.66 13.18
CA GLU A 104 -5.83 -22.65 13.92
C GLU A 104 -4.33 -22.30 13.86
N ASN A 105 -3.80 -21.94 12.69
CA ASN A 105 -2.41 -21.53 12.55
C ASN A 105 -2.10 -20.26 13.35
N LEU A 106 -3.02 -19.29 13.40
CA LEU A 106 -2.86 -18.10 14.22
C LEU A 106 -2.79 -18.45 15.72
N GLN A 107 -3.60 -19.41 16.19
CA GLN A 107 -3.56 -19.88 17.58
C GLN A 107 -2.24 -20.57 17.91
N TYR A 108 -1.70 -21.37 16.98
CA TYR A 108 -0.47 -22.15 17.17
C TYR A 108 0.74 -21.54 16.46
N TRP A 109 0.75 -20.24 16.19
CA TRP A 109 1.83 -19.58 15.44
C TRP A 109 3.21 -19.80 16.05
N MET A 110 3.35 -19.86 17.38
CA MET A 110 4.63 -20.16 18.04
C MET A 110 5.21 -21.53 17.67
N GLU A 111 4.36 -22.48 17.30
CA GLU A 111 4.75 -23.82 16.88
C GLU A 111 4.82 -23.94 15.36
N ARG A 112 4.03 -23.17 14.61
CA ARG A 112 3.78 -23.41 13.17
C ARG A 112 4.33 -22.34 12.25
N ASP A 113 4.62 -21.13 12.73
CA ASP A 113 5.09 -20.02 11.91
C ASP A 113 6.46 -20.36 11.26
N PRO A 114 6.56 -20.32 9.91
CA PRO A 114 7.81 -20.52 9.19
C PRO A 114 8.94 -19.57 9.64
N ALA A 115 8.62 -18.34 10.04
CA ALA A 115 9.60 -17.38 10.52
C ALA A 115 10.24 -17.82 11.85
N ILE A 116 9.45 -18.43 12.75
CA ILE A 116 9.94 -18.99 14.02
C ILE A 116 10.79 -20.24 13.77
N LYS A 117 10.45 -21.02 12.75
CA LYS A 117 11.23 -22.21 12.33
C LYS A 117 12.49 -21.89 11.52
N CYS A 118 12.78 -20.62 11.29
CA CYS A 118 13.90 -20.17 10.46
C CYS A 118 13.83 -20.71 9.01
N TYR A 119 12.63 -20.76 8.43
CA TYR A 119 12.42 -21.18 7.03
C TYR A 119 12.39 -20.01 6.04
N MET A 120 12.47 -18.77 6.52
CA MET A 120 12.65 -17.63 5.60
C MET A 120 14.02 -17.75 4.91
N PRO A 121 14.09 -17.63 3.58
CA PRO A 121 15.33 -17.72 2.81
C PRO A 121 16.29 -16.56 3.05
#